data_AF-S2DJL6-F1
#
_entry.id   AF-S2DJL6-F1
#
_cell.length_a   1.000
_cell.length_b   1.000
_cell.length_c   1.000
_cell.angle_alpha   90.00
_cell.angle_beta   90.00
_cell.angle_gamma   90.00
#
_symmetry.space_group_name_H-M   'P 1'
#
loop_
_entity.id
_entity.type
_entity.pdbx_description
1 polymer ?
#
loop_
_entity_poly.entity_id
_entity_poly.type
_entity_poly.pdbx_seq_one_letter_code
_entity_poly.pdbx_strand_id
1 'polypeptide(L)'
;MRQINKIAHLLVLLFFGISLVFFLSFNGIKGLFGIEELNSTLVVYFLLIGLILFLIAFGTGKMVRNGLEEEISKKEAEKKELKATLYDLEKGIKLTNLERKIDQKDEGKETSTIRPRQNFK
;
A
#
# COMPACT_ATOMS: atom_id res chain seq x y z
N MET A 1 -0.87 2.57 -14.99
CA MET A 1 0.31 2.01 -14.28
C MET A 1 0.26 0.48 -14.10
N ARG A 2 -0.67 -0.10 -13.32
CA ARG A 2 -0.74 -1.57 -13.11
C ARG A 2 -0.92 -2.40 -14.39
N GLN A 3 -1.74 -1.94 -15.33
CA GLN A 3 -1.95 -2.65 -16.60
C GLN A 3 -0.72 -2.58 -17.51
N ILE A 4 0.00 -1.45 -17.51
CA ILE A 4 1.25 -1.27 -18.28
C ILE A 4 2.32 -2.24 -17.76
N ASN A 5 2.46 -2.36 -16.44
CA ASN A 5 3.39 -3.33 -15.84
C ASN A 5 3.04 -4.78 -16.21
N LYS A 6 1.74 -5.13 -16.20
CA LYS A 6 1.26 -6.46 -16.65
C LYS A 6 1.58 -6.71 -18.12
N ILE A 7 1.32 -5.74 -19.00
CA ILE A 7 1.61 -5.86 -20.43
C ILE A 7 3.11 -6.00 -20.67
N ALA A 8 3.95 -5.22 -19.97
CA ALA A 8 5.40 -5.31 -20.08
C ALA A 8 5.93 -6.70 -19.65
N HIS A 9 5.46 -7.23 -18.52
CA HIS A 9 5.84 -8.58 -18.09
C HIS A 9 5.32 -9.67 -19.04
N LEU A 10 4.13 -9.48 -19.63
CA LEU A 10 3.57 -10.41 -20.61
C LEU A 10 4.39 -10.40 -21.90
N LEU A 11 4.83 -9.24 -22.38
CA LEU A 11 5.73 -9.11 -23.52
C LEU A 11 7.09 -9.78 -23.26
N VAL A 12 7.65 -9.61 -22.07
CA VAL A 12 8.89 -10.29 -21.67
C VAL A 12 8.69 -11.81 -21.69
N LEU A 13 7.61 -12.29 -21.08
CA LEU A 13 7.30 -13.72 -21.04
C LEU A 13 7.09 -14.29 -22.45
N LEU A 14 6.37 -13.56 -23.31
CA LEU A 14 6.16 -13.93 -24.70
C LEU A 14 7.48 -13.99 -25.47
N PHE A 15 8.34 -12.97 -25.32
CA PHE A 15 9.66 -12.94 -25.95
C PHE A 15 10.51 -14.15 -25.53
N PHE A 16 10.57 -14.46 -24.23
CA PHE A 16 11.30 -15.62 -23.74
C PHE A 16 10.68 -16.94 -24.21
N GLY A 17 9.36 -17.06 -24.22
CA GLY A 17 8.66 -18.26 -24.70
C GLY A 17 8.93 -18.54 -26.18
N ILE A 18 8.82 -17.51 -27.03
CA ILE A 18 9.12 -17.61 -28.46
C ILE A 18 10.61 -17.94 -28.66
N SER A 19 11.49 -17.23 -27.95
CA SER A 19 12.94 -17.48 -28.05
C SER A 19 13.29 -18.90 -27.64
N LEU A 20 12.68 -19.44 -26.59
CA LEU A 20 12.90 -20.82 -26.15
C LEU A 20 12.51 -21.83 -27.25
N VAL A 21 11.32 -21.67 -27.83
CA VAL A 21 10.84 -22.53 -28.92
C VAL A 21 11.74 -22.41 -30.15
N PHE A 22 12.19 -21.19 -30.47
CA PHE A 22 13.10 -20.92 -31.57
C PHE A 22 14.43 -21.66 -31.37
N PHE A 23 15.07 -21.55 -30.21
CA PHE A 23 16.34 -22.24 -29.94
C PHE A 23 16.18 -23.77 -29.87
N LEU A 24 15.10 -24.28 -29.28
CA LEU A 24 14.81 -25.72 -29.24
C LEU A 24 14.58 -26.32 -30.63
N SER A 25 13.85 -25.60 -31.47
CA SER A 25 13.49 -26.05 -32.81
C SER A 25 14.54 -25.67 -33.85
N PHE A 26 15.63 -24.99 -33.48
CA PHE A 26 16.55 -24.33 -34.41
C PHE A 26 16.99 -25.24 -35.56
N ASN A 27 17.37 -26.49 -35.26
CA ASN A 27 17.80 -27.44 -36.28
C ASN A 27 16.73 -27.78 -37.34
N GLY A 28 15.44 -27.67 -37.01
CA GLY A 28 14.32 -27.91 -37.92
C GLY A 28 13.87 -26.66 -38.69
N ILE A 29 14.03 -25.46 -38.11
CA ILE A 29 13.61 -24.19 -38.72
C ILE A 29 14.74 -23.42 -39.39
N LYS A 30 16.01 -23.78 -39.16
CA LYS A 30 17.17 -23.08 -39.73
C LYS A 30 17.12 -22.90 -41.26
N GLY A 31 16.60 -23.91 -41.98
CA GLY A 31 16.41 -23.86 -43.44
C GLY A 31 15.29 -22.94 -43.91
N LEU A 32 14.29 -22.66 -43.07
CA LEU A 32 13.20 -21.71 -43.34
C LEU A 32 13.66 -20.25 -43.20
N PHE A 33 14.62 -19.99 -42.31
CA PHE A 33 15.13 -18.65 -42.04
C PHE A 33 16.42 -18.32 -42.80
N GLY A 34 16.95 -19.25 -43.61
CA GLY A 34 18.20 -19.06 -44.34
C GLY A 34 19.42 -18.89 -43.42
N ILE A 35 19.34 -19.41 -42.20
CA ILE A 35 20.42 -19.35 -41.20
C ILE A 35 21.12 -20.70 -41.25
N GLU A 36 22.38 -20.75 -41.65
CA GLU A 36 23.10 -22.03 -41.78
C GLU A 36 23.45 -22.62 -40.40
N GLU A 37 23.87 -21.77 -39.46
CA GLU A 37 24.36 -22.20 -38.15
C GLU A 37 23.97 -21.24 -37.01
N LEU A 38 23.89 -21.79 -35.80
CA LEU A 38 23.61 -21.01 -34.61
C LEU A 38 24.87 -20.23 -34.21
N ASN A 39 25.01 -19.02 -34.74
CA ASN A 39 26.14 -18.16 -34.42
C ASN A 39 26.00 -17.58 -33.00
N SER A 40 27.09 -17.57 -32.23
CA SER A 40 27.18 -16.93 -30.92
C SER A 40 26.72 -15.47 -30.94
N THR A 41 26.98 -14.72 -32.02
CA THR A 41 26.51 -13.34 -32.19
C THR A 41 24.97 -13.25 -32.14
N LEU A 42 24.27 -14.19 -32.78
CA LEU A 42 22.81 -14.23 -32.78
C LEU A 42 22.27 -14.49 -31.38
N VAL A 43 22.87 -15.43 -30.66
CA VAL A 43 22.52 -15.74 -29.26
C VAL A 43 22.71 -14.51 -28.37
N VAL A 44 23.86 -13.82 -28.50
CA VAL A 44 24.15 -12.60 -27.73
C VAL A 44 23.14 -11.49 -28.02
N TYR A 45 22.73 -11.30 -29.28
CA TYR A 45 21.70 -10.31 -29.61
C TYR A 45 20.34 -10.65 -29.01
N PHE A 46 19.90 -11.91 -29.06
CA PHE A 46 18.68 -12.34 -28.38
C PHE A 46 18.73 -12.07 -26.88
N LEU A 47 19.88 -12.34 -26.26
CA LEU A 47 20.09 -12.12 -24.83
C LEU A 47 20.07 -10.62 -24.48
N LEU A 48 20.71 -9.77 -25.28
CA LEU A 48 20.69 -8.32 -25.11
C LEU A 48 19.30 -7.72 -25.27
N ILE A 49 18.56 -8.13 -26.30
CA ILE A 49 17.18 -7.68 -26.52
C ILE A 49 16.28 -8.12 -25.36
N GLY A 50 16.41 -9.38 -24.93
CA GLY A 50 15.69 -9.91 -23.77
C GLY A 50 16.03 -9.16 -22.48
N LEU A 51 17.31 -8.81 -22.29
CA LEU A 51 17.77 -8.04 -21.14
C LEU A 51 17.16 -6.63 -21.15
N ILE A 52 17.14 -5.94 -22.29
CA ILE A 52 16.53 -4.60 -22.41
C ILE A 52 15.03 -4.66 -22.09
N LEU A 53 14.31 -5.62 -22.67
CA LEU A 53 12.88 -5.81 -22.38
C LEU A 53 12.63 -6.11 -20.91
N PHE A 54 13.46 -6.96 -20.31
CA PHE A 54 13.41 -7.27 -18.89
C PHE A 54 13.67 -6.04 -18.03
N LEU A 55 14.65 -5.21 -18.36
CA LEU A 55 14.96 -3.99 -17.62
C LEU A 55 13.81 -2.98 -17.66
N ILE A 56 13.14 -2.84 -18.81
CA ILE A 56 11.94 -2.00 -18.93
C ILE A 56 10.81 -2.52 -18.03
N ALA A 57 10.52 -3.82 -18.09
CA ALA A 57 9.50 -4.44 -17.23
C ALA A 57 9.86 -4.32 -15.74
N PHE A 58 11.13 -4.53 -15.38
CA PHE A 58 11.60 -4.40 -14.01
C PHE A 58 11.53 -2.96 -13.49
N GLY A 59 11.94 -1.98 -14.32
CA GLY A 59 11.89 -0.56 -13.99
C GLY A 59 10.46 -0.07 -13.76
N THR A 60 9.55 -0.42 -14.67
CA THR A 60 8.12 -0.12 -14.51
C THR A 60 7.52 -0.81 -13.28
N GLY A 61 7.91 -2.04 -12.97
CA GLY A 61 7.51 -2.75 -11.76
C GLY A 61 7.94 -2.03 -10.47
N LYS A 62 9.20 -1.58 -10.40
CA LYS A 62 9.70 -0.79 -9.25
C LYS A 62 8.94 0.53 -9.10
N MET A 63 8.72 1.26 -10.19
CA MET A 63 8.02 2.55 -10.14
C MET A 63 6.58 2.39 -9.62
N VAL A 64 5.86 1.36 -10.07
CA VAL A 64 4.51 1.07 -9.58
C VAL A 64 4.51 0.74 -8.09
N ARG A 65 5.49 -0.05 -7.63
CA ARG A 65 5.61 -0.42 -6.20
C ARG A 65 5.85 0.79 -5.31
N ASN A 66 6.75 1.69 -5.72
CA ASN A 66 7.05 2.90 -4.97
C ASN A 66 5.82 3.81 -4.85
N GLY A 67 5.02 3.95 -5.93
CA GLY A 67 3.79 4.73 -5.88
C GLY A 67 2.73 4.13 -4.95
N LEU A 68 2.60 2.81 -4.92
CA LEU A 68 1.71 2.10 -3.98
C LEU A 68 2.15 2.29 -2.53
N GLU A 69 3.46 2.25 -2.27
CA GLU A 69 4.03 2.44 -0.94
C GLU A 69 3.81 3.86 -0.42
N GLU A 70 3.94 4.87 -1.29
CA GLU A 70 3.61 6.25 -0.96
C GLU A 70 2.12 6.43 -0.67
N GLU A 71 1.23 5.82 -1.46
CA GLU A 71 -0.21 5.87 -1.21
C GLU A 71 -0.60 5.20 0.12
N ILE A 72 0.06 4.08 0.46
CA ILE A 72 -0.11 3.41 1.74
C ILE A 72 0.34 4.33 2.88
N SER A 73 1.52 4.94 2.76
CA SER A 73 2.05 5.86 3.77
C SER A 73 1.12 7.05 4.02
N LYS A 74 0.56 7.65 2.96
CA LYS A 74 -0.42 8.73 3.05
C LYS A 74 -1.68 8.28 3.79
N LYS A 75 -2.26 7.14 3.42
CA LYS A 75 -3.44 6.58 4.11
C LYS A 75 -3.18 6.23 5.57
N GLU A 76 -1.97 5.78 5.91
CA GLU A 76 -1.59 5.54 7.30
C GLU A 76 -1.50 6.84 8.11
N ALA A 77 -1.00 7.93 7.52
CA ALA A 77 -0.98 9.24 8.14
C ALA A 77 -2.39 9.78 8.38
N GLU A 78 -3.24 9.78 7.36
CA GLU A 78 -4.65 10.18 7.46
C GLU A 78 -5.40 9.37 8.52
N LYS A 79 -5.16 8.05 8.59
CA LYS A 79 -5.75 7.19 9.61
C LYS A 79 -5.30 7.56 11.02
N LYS A 80 -4.04 7.93 11.22
CA LYS A 80 -3.52 8.38 12.53
C LYS A 80 -4.15 9.71 12.93
N GLU A 81 -4.28 10.64 11.99
CA GLU A 81 -4.94 11.92 12.21
C GLU A 81 -6.41 11.74 12.62
N LEU A 82 -7.17 10.95 11.85
CA LEU A 82 -8.57 10.64 12.19
C LEU A 82 -8.72 9.98 13.55
N LYS A 83 -7.79 9.10 13.94
CA LYS A 83 -7.79 8.49 15.28
C LYS A 83 -7.54 9.52 16.39
N ALA A 84 -6.65 10.49 16.16
CA ALA A 84 -6.39 11.56 17.10
C ALA A 84 -7.63 12.45 17.25
N THR A 85 -8.24 12.87 16.13
CA THR A 85 -9.47 13.68 16.16
C THR A 85 -10.62 12.96 16.85
N LEU A 86 -10.78 11.65 16.62
CA LEU A 86 -11.80 10.85 17.30
C LEU A 86 -11.54 10.78 18.81
N TYR A 87 -10.29 10.59 19.21
CA TYR A 87 -9.90 10.55 20.62
C TYR A 87 -10.17 11.90 21.32
N ASP A 88 -9.81 13.01 20.68
CA ASP A 88 -10.05 14.35 21.19
C ASP A 88 -11.55 14.66 21.29
N LEU A 89 -12.36 14.23 20.30
CA LEU A 89 -13.82 14.31 20.37
C LEU A 89 -14.38 13.50 21.54
N GLU A 90 -13.97 12.25 21.72
CA GLU A 90 -14.42 11.43 22.84
C GLU A 90 -14.03 12.01 24.20
N LYS A 91 -12.83 12.57 24.32
CA LYS A 91 -12.36 13.22 25.55
C LYS A 91 -13.09 14.53 25.79
N GLY A 92 -13.29 15.35 24.75
CA GLY A 92 -14.11 16.55 24.79
C GLY A 92 -15.52 16.24 25.30
N ILE A 93 -16.20 15.26 24.71
CA ILE A 93 -17.53 14.81 25.14
C ILE A 93 -17.52 14.31 26.59
N LYS A 94 -16.49 13.58 27.01
CA LYS A 94 -16.37 13.13 28.41
C LYS A 94 -16.16 14.29 29.39
N LEU A 95 -15.41 15.33 29.00
CA LEU A 95 -15.21 16.54 29.79
C LEU A 95 -16.49 17.37 29.88
N THR A 96 -17.21 17.58 28.77
CA THR A 96 -18.49 18.30 28.75
C THR A 96 -19.54 17.60 29.62
N ASN A 97 -19.57 16.27 29.62
CA ASN A 97 -20.44 15.49 30.49
C ASN A 97 -20.02 15.56 31.97
N LEU A 98 -18.73 15.77 32.26
CA LEU A 98 -18.22 15.93 33.61
C LEU A 98 -18.54 17.33 34.16
N GLU A 99 -18.32 18.38 33.36
CA GLU A 99 -18.72 19.77 33.68
C GLU A 99 -20.23 19.85 33.93
N ARG A 100 -21.05 19.26 33.06
CA ARG A 100 -22.50 19.24 33.25
C ARG A 100 -22.92 18.49 34.53
N LYS A 101 -22.15 17.51 35.00
CA LYS A 101 -22.36 16.85 36.30
C LYS A 101 -21.88 17.68 37.50
N ILE A 102 -20.89 18.55 37.30
CA ILE A 102 -20.37 19.45 38.34
C ILE A 102 -21.32 20.64 38.51
N ASP A 103 -21.81 21.25 37.41
CA ASP A 103 -22.82 22.31 37.46
C ASP A 103 -24.11 21.85 38.15
N GLN A 104 -24.56 20.61 37.88
CA GLN A 104 -25.72 20.03 38.61
C GLN A 104 -25.47 19.77 40.10
N LYS A 105 -24.21 19.74 40.55
CA LYS A 105 -23.86 19.48 41.96
C LYS A 105 -23.78 20.78 42.77
N ASP A 106 -23.54 21.92 42.12
CA ASP A 106 -23.46 23.22 42.78
C ASP A 106 -24.81 23.94 42.92
N GLU A 107 -25.84 23.58 42.15
CA GLU A 107 -27.22 24.10 42.33
C GLU A 107 -27.96 23.55 43.57
N GLY A 108 -27.35 22.66 44.35
CA GLY A 108 -28.00 21.94 45.47
C GLY A 108 -27.56 22.31 46.88
N LYS A 109 -26.80 23.40 47.09
CA LYS A 109 -26.12 23.69 48.36
C LYS A 109 -26.43 25.04 49.01
N GLU A 110 -27.69 25.45 49.01
CA GLU A 110 -28.22 26.35 50.03
C GLU A 110 -29.50 25.73 50.60
N THR A 111 -29.42 24.96 51.68
CA THR A 111 -29.86 25.42 53.01
C THR A 111 -29.43 24.38 54.05
N SER A 112 -28.39 24.71 54.81
CA SER A 112 -27.93 23.88 55.94
C SER A 112 -28.95 23.90 57.08
N THR A 113 -29.90 22.97 57.06
CA THR A 113 -30.78 22.70 58.21
C THR A 113 -29.99 21.85 59.22
N ILE A 114 -29.20 22.51 60.07
CA ILE A 114 -28.57 21.87 61.23
C ILE A 114 -29.68 21.55 62.23
N ARG A 115 -29.99 20.26 62.45
CA ARG A 115 -30.94 19.83 63.50
C ARG A 115 -30.26 19.89 64.87
N PRO A 116 -30.93 20.38 65.93
CA PRO A 116 -30.31 20.57 67.24
C PRO A 116 -30.05 19.23 67.92
N ARG A 117 -28.87 19.10 68.56
CA ARG A 117 -28.47 17.93 69.34
C ARG A 117 -29.31 17.84 70.61
N GLN A 118 -29.99 16.71 70.82
CA GLN A 118 -30.60 16.38 72.11
C GLN A 118 -29.52 15.83 73.04
N ASN A 119 -29.27 16.54 74.13
CA ASN A 119 -28.41 16.09 75.21
C ASN A 119 -29.25 15.20 76.14
N PHE A 120 -29.00 13.90 76.16
CA PHE A 120 -29.63 12.99 77.13
C PHE A 120 -28.89 13.13 78.48
N LYS A 121 -29.67 13.25 79.55
CA LYS A 121 -29.21 13.44 80.94
C LYS A 121 -29.24 12.12 81.69
#